data_AF-K5X0Z8-F1
#
_entry.id   AF-K5X0Z8-F1
#
_cell.length_a   1.000
_cell.length_b   1.000
_cell.length_c   1.000
_cell.angle_alpha   90.00
_cell.angle_beta   90.00
_cell.angle_gamma   90.00
#
_symmetry.space_group_name_H-M   'P 1'
#
loop_
_entity.id
_entity.type
_entity.pdbx_description
1 polymer ?
#
loop_
_entity_poly.entity_id
_entity_poly.type
_entity_poly.pdbx_seq_one_letter_code
_entity_poly.pdbx_strand_id
1 'polypeptide(L)'
;MDSSARYPPPRCHPHTRVSIGNKLEECVHKNQQQQHNMVWVRGSAGTGKSAVAQSFAERCAEQGLLGASYFFSKTAQRNKLETVIPTLVYQLAVVIPEYKSFVARELANDPQLMQKAPPVQFRRLIVKPFSTLDRHRRIVMILDGLDECDGQDAQLDILEMITESFRYNSNLPFLWLICSRPEAHLKYAFSRIADCGREDLVIDVECRDDVERYIKGRIVEIKAKYWDKHRQTGLLMLSLRPFLTLLLGDCTRADPSGQFDNLMSFLRATGNLGSGNPLGTLDSLYLRILGDIPSDVFPTTWQILSHYTHTPWPFTSPRSAQEVCNFLRIDQQTFYRAMRGLHSVANIPEPSDASRSQLQFYHASFRDFLLDMNRSGPFALEKQRALVDNVKLAFFWYDVDTTRYHGSDGWKFDYEHRHNSLPGLTWTADDDSQDVSKSIAEFSRYSCWKLLSELSWTDVDEELRCQIYNSDLRYFVLFDLESLVNWFYKEDPSNKFFRTEPSCATDSLLLEYFNIVIQNGAAEPATRPLSWCNRGFRCTRQYFLIGLGPKSAIIWLSQYGVELDVHTLGSDKEPSELQISQYQKSLEEMGWNEEDVARQTRSRRTEQ
;
A
#
# COMPACT_ATOMS: atom_id res chain seq x y z
N MET A 1 40.04 10.81 -0.93
CA MET A 1 38.64 10.64 -1.36
C MET A 1 38.27 9.17 -1.59
N ASP A 2 39.22 8.25 -1.44
CA ASP A 2 39.07 6.86 -1.88
C ASP A 2 38.74 5.92 -0.71
N SER A 3 37.58 6.16 -0.08
CA SER A 3 37.08 5.21 0.93
C SER A 3 36.45 4.02 0.22
N SER A 4 37.01 2.82 0.39
CA SER A 4 36.45 1.57 -0.17
C SER A 4 34.98 1.37 0.19
N ALA A 5 34.56 1.83 1.37
CA ALA A 5 33.18 1.77 1.85
C ALA A 5 32.16 2.55 0.99
N ARG A 6 32.59 3.39 0.04
CA ARG A 6 31.72 4.18 -0.83
C ARG A 6 32.06 4.00 -2.32
N TYR A 7 32.58 2.84 -2.72
CA TYR A 7 32.87 2.59 -4.14
C TYR A 7 31.70 1.86 -4.83
N PRO A 8 31.19 2.35 -5.98
CA PRO A 8 31.52 3.63 -6.61
C PRO A 8 30.89 4.83 -5.86
N PRO A 9 31.54 6.00 -5.83
CA PRO A 9 31.04 7.15 -5.08
C PRO A 9 29.77 7.72 -5.71
N PRO A 10 28.77 8.17 -4.91
CA PRO A 10 27.57 8.78 -5.44
C PRO A 10 27.95 10.11 -6.10
N ARG A 11 27.73 10.27 -7.41
CA ARG A 11 28.06 11.50 -8.16
C ARG A 11 26.80 12.09 -8.77
N CYS A 12 26.76 13.41 -8.89
CA CYS A 12 25.79 14.06 -9.77
C CYS A 12 26.00 13.55 -11.19
N HIS A 13 24.91 13.13 -11.81
CA HIS A 13 24.92 12.73 -13.21
C HIS A 13 25.17 13.95 -14.09
N PRO A 14 25.80 13.80 -15.27
CA PRO A 14 25.99 14.90 -16.20
C PRO A 14 24.71 15.72 -16.40
N HIS A 15 24.85 17.04 -16.28
CA HIS A 15 23.78 18.05 -16.42
C HIS A 15 22.63 17.93 -15.41
N THR A 16 22.88 17.34 -14.23
CA THR A 16 21.96 17.39 -13.09
C THR A 16 22.55 18.25 -11.97
N ARG A 17 21.69 18.91 -11.19
CA ARG A 17 22.07 19.76 -10.06
C ARG A 17 23.09 20.84 -10.46
N VAL A 18 22.97 21.36 -11.67
CA VAL A 18 23.88 22.37 -12.24
C VAL A 18 23.75 23.69 -11.49
N SER A 19 22.51 24.11 -11.18
CA SER A 19 22.23 25.35 -10.46
C SER A 19 22.95 25.41 -9.10
N ILE A 20 22.74 24.40 -8.24
CA ILE A 20 23.42 24.30 -6.95
C ILE A 20 24.94 24.15 -7.12
N GLY A 21 25.40 23.40 -8.11
CA GLY A 21 26.82 23.25 -8.43
C GLY A 21 27.48 24.61 -8.69
N ASN A 22 26.86 25.44 -9.53
CA ASN A 22 27.37 26.77 -9.86
C ASN A 22 27.38 27.70 -8.64
N LYS A 23 26.33 27.70 -7.82
CA LYS A 23 26.29 28.50 -6.57
C LYS A 23 27.42 28.13 -5.62
N LEU A 24 27.74 26.84 -5.48
CA LEU A 24 28.85 26.39 -4.65
C LEU A 24 30.20 26.83 -5.21
N GLU A 25 30.41 26.75 -6.52
CA GLU A 25 31.63 27.27 -7.19
C GLU A 25 31.78 28.79 -7.00
N GLU A 26 30.68 29.55 -7.10
CA GLU A 26 30.70 30.99 -6.81
C GLU A 26 31.12 31.28 -5.36
N CYS A 27 30.67 30.47 -4.39
CA CYS A 27 31.06 30.63 -2.99
C CYS A 27 32.56 30.45 -2.76
N VAL A 28 33.21 29.58 -3.55
CA VAL A 28 34.66 29.36 -3.50
C VAL A 28 35.43 30.55 -4.05
N HIS A 29 34.96 31.16 -5.14
CA HIS A 29 35.71 32.13 -5.93
C HIS A 29 35.39 33.61 -5.67
N LYS A 30 34.37 33.94 -4.86
CA LYS A 30 34.08 35.33 -4.45
C LYS A 30 35.26 35.99 -3.70
N ASN A 31 35.27 37.32 -3.61
CA ASN A 31 36.33 38.05 -2.87
C ASN A 31 36.11 37.95 -1.34
N GLN A 32 37.20 37.86 -0.57
CA GLN A 32 37.21 37.60 0.89
C GLN A 32 36.31 38.53 1.74
N GLN A 33 36.01 39.74 1.28
CA GLN A 33 35.19 40.71 2.01
C GLN A 33 33.67 40.48 1.90
N GLN A 34 33.22 39.52 1.08
CA GLN A 34 31.79 39.24 0.84
C GLN A 34 31.43 37.75 0.96
N GLN A 35 32.29 36.94 1.59
CA GLN A 35 32.15 35.49 1.56
C GLN A 35 31.70 34.90 2.89
N HIS A 36 30.82 33.91 2.79
CA HIS A 36 30.55 33.00 3.89
C HIS A 36 31.73 32.06 4.14
N ASN A 37 32.03 31.84 5.41
CA ASN A 37 32.98 30.81 5.86
C ASN A 37 32.33 29.42 5.96
N MET A 38 31.00 29.36 5.88
CA MET A 38 30.24 28.13 5.90
C MET A 38 29.03 28.19 4.97
N VAL A 39 28.72 27.07 4.32
CA VAL A 39 27.51 26.85 3.53
C VAL A 39 26.82 25.59 4.03
N TRP A 40 25.55 25.72 4.39
CA TRP A 40 24.70 24.61 4.77
C TRP A 40 23.77 24.24 3.62
N VAL A 41 23.97 23.05 3.05
CA VAL A 41 23.09 22.46 2.03
C VAL A 41 22.13 21.52 2.73
N ARG A 42 20.84 21.84 2.69
CA ARG A 42 19.81 21.10 3.43
C ARG A 42 18.73 20.56 2.50
N GLY A 43 18.18 19.40 2.85
CA GLY A 43 17.13 18.76 2.06
C GLY A 43 16.73 17.41 2.64
N SER A 44 15.57 16.92 2.23
CA SER A 44 15.01 15.64 2.69
C SER A 44 15.87 14.42 2.31
N ALA A 45 15.57 13.25 2.86
CA ALA A 45 16.18 11.99 2.40
C ALA A 45 15.98 11.83 0.87
N GLY A 46 16.94 11.19 0.19
CA GLY A 46 16.82 10.92 -1.25
C GLY A 46 17.03 12.11 -2.21
N THR A 47 17.18 13.36 -1.72
CA THR A 47 17.29 14.54 -2.62
C THR A 47 18.65 14.71 -3.33
N GLY A 48 19.62 13.83 -3.07
CA GLY A 48 20.92 13.84 -3.73
C GLY A 48 22.01 14.69 -3.06
N LYS A 49 21.85 15.08 -1.79
CA LYS A 49 22.86 15.86 -1.01
C LYS A 49 24.28 15.27 -1.10
N SER A 50 24.41 13.97 -0.84
CA SER A 50 25.70 13.28 -0.89
C SER A 50 26.32 13.26 -2.29
N ALA A 51 25.50 13.20 -3.34
CA ALA A 51 25.96 13.28 -4.72
C ALA A 51 26.48 14.68 -5.07
N VAL A 52 25.80 15.73 -4.60
CA VAL A 52 26.26 17.13 -4.74
C VAL A 52 27.57 17.34 -3.98
N ALA A 53 27.65 16.90 -2.72
CA ALA A 53 28.85 17.03 -1.90
C ALA A 53 30.05 16.31 -2.54
N GLN A 54 29.86 15.09 -3.02
CA GLN A 54 30.90 14.31 -3.68
C GLN A 54 31.37 14.95 -4.99
N SER A 55 30.44 15.33 -5.88
CA SER A 55 30.80 15.97 -7.15
C SER A 55 31.50 17.32 -6.94
N PHE A 56 31.08 18.08 -5.93
CA PHE A 56 31.76 19.32 -5.57
C PHE A 56 33.15 19.07 -4.98
N ALA A 57 33.31 18.04 -4.14
CA ALA A 57 34.60 17.63 -3.62
C ALA A 57 35.59 17.29 -4.76
N GLU A 58 35.15 16.51 -5.74
CA GLU A 58 35.95 16.11 -6.92
C GLU A 58 36.42 17.34 -7.71
N ARG A 59 35.52 18.27 -8.04
CA ARG A 59 35.88 19.53 -8.70
C ARG A 59 36.88 20.35 -7.87
N CYS A 60 36.66 20.48 -6.57
CA CYS A 60 37.57 21.21 -5.69
C CYS A 60 38.95 20.54 -5.59
N ALA A 61 39.02 19.20 -5.66
CA ALA A 61 40.29 18.48 -5.68
C ALA A 61 41.05 18.70 -6.99
N GLU A 62 40.35 18.69 -8.14
CA GLU A 62 40.93 19.02 -9.45
C GLU A 62 41.51 20.43 -9.48
N GLN A 63 40.87 21.40 -8.81
CA GLN A 63 41.36 22.77 -8.68
C GLN A 63 42.45 22.94 -7.59
N GLY A 64 42.77 21.88 -6.84
CA GLY A 64 43.72 21.92 -5.72
C GLY A 64 43.26 22.78 -4.54
N LEU A 65 41.95 22.90 -4.33
CA LEU A 65 41.31 23.69 -3.26
C LEU A 65 40.75 22.81 -2.13
N LEU A 66 40.49 21.53 -2.38
CA LEU A 66 39.97 20.63 -1.35
C LEU A 66 41.03 20.32 -0.30
N GLY A 67 40.74 20.63 0.97
CA GLY A 67 41.57 20.24 2.11
C GLY A 67 41.20 18.86 2.64
N ALA A 68 39.93 18.70 3.02
CA ALA A 68 39.43 17.45 3.56
C ALA A 68 37.93 17.27 3.37
N SER A 69 37.49 16.02 3.42
CA SER A 69 36.09 15.62 3.32
C SER A 69 35.78 14.48 4.27
N TYR A 70 34.66 14.57 4.96
CA TYR A 70 34.13 13.53 5.83
C TYR A 70 32.67 13.24 5.48
N PHE A 71 32.39 11.98 5.19
CA PHE A 71 31.05 11.52 4.83
C PHE A 71 30.58 10.59 5.95
N PHE A 72 29.59 11.02 6.70
CA PHE A 72 28.96 10.22 7.73
C PHE A 72 28.19 9.07 7.09
N SER A 73 28.15 7.93 7.79
CA SER A 73 27.38 6.77 7.37
C SER A 73 27.09 5.87 8.58
N LYS A 74 25.81 5.68 8.90
CA LYS A 74 25.40 4.70 9.93
C LYS A 74 25.71 3.26 9.49
N THR A 75 25.50 2.95 8.22
CA THR A 75 25.70 1.59 7.68
C THR A 75 27.16 1.18 7.67
N ALA A 76 28.08 2.11 7.39
CA ALA A 76 29.52 1.86 7.43
C ALA A 76 30.16 2.09 8.82
N GLN A 77 29.34 2.26 9.89
CA GLN A 77 29.80 2.55 11.25
C GLN A 77 30.75 3.77 11.34
N ARG A 78 30.52 4.75 10.45
CA ARG A 78 31.27 6.01 10.36
C ARG A 78 30.39 7.17 10.83
N ASN A 79 29.87 7.05 12.04
CA ASN A 79 28.91 7.98 12.64
C ASN A 79 29.42 8.62 13.94
N LYS A 80 30.64 8.30 14.38
CA LYS A 80 31.20 8.78 15.66
C LYS A 80 31.89 10.13 15.53
N LEU A 81 31.78 10.98 16.55
CA LEU A 81 32.43 12.29 16.61
C LEU A 81 33.96 12.16 16.66
N GLU A 82 34.44 11.17 17.41
CA GLU A 82 35.86 10.94 17.69
C GLU A 82 36.65 10.62 16.43
N THR A 83 36.00 10.17 15.36
CA THR A 83 36.65 9.85 14.09
C THR A 83 36.70 11.03 13.12
N VAL A 84 35.94 12.11 13.36
CA VAL A 84 35.86 13.26 12.45
C VAL A 84 37.20 13.99 12.40
N ILE A 85 37.68 14.50 13.54
CA ILE A 85 38.90 15.33 13.60
C ILE A 85 40.14 14.56 13.12
N PRO A 86 40.41 13.32 13.58
CA PRO A 86 41.54 12.54 13.09
C PRO A 86 41.56 12.37 11.57
N THR A 87 40.38 12.15 10.98
CA THR A 87 40.25 11.97 9.53
C THR A 87 40.55 13.26 8.78
N LEU A 88 40.05 14.41 9.26
CA LEU A 88 40.32 15.71 8.65
C LEU A 88 41.81 16.06 8.74
N VAL A 89 42.44 15.84 9.90
CA VAL A 89 43.87 16.07 10.12
C VAL A 89 44.71 15.24 9.17
N TYR A 90 44.41 13.94 9.03
CA TYR A 90 45.12 13.07 8.10
C TYR A 90 45.01 13.58 6.65
N GLN A 91 43.80 13.90 6.19
CA GLN A 91 43.59 14.37 4.82
C GLN A 91 44.30 15.70 4.54
N LEU A 92 44.24 16.66 5.46
CA LEU A 92 44.97 17.92 5.35
C LEU A 92 46.48 17.69 5.28
N ALA A 93 47.04 16.76 6.07
CA ALA A 93 48.47 16.45 6.07
C ALA A 93 48.93 15.74 4.78
N VAL A 94 48.03 15.05 4.09
CA VAL A 94 48.32 14.46 2.78
C VAL A 94 48.37 15.54 1.70
N VAL A 95 47.46 16.52 1.75
CA VAL A 95 47.32 17.54 0.69
C VAL A 95 48.25 18.74 0.89
N ILE A 96 48.60 19.08 2.13
CA ILE A 96 49.32 20.31 2.48
C ILE A 96 50.64 19.97 3.21
N PRO A 97 51.80 20.00 2.50
CA PRO A 97 53.09 19.62 3.08
C PRO A 97 53.54 20.48 4.28
N GLU A 98 53.26 21.78 4.27
CA GLU A 98 53.64 22.68 5.38
C GLU A 98 52.88 22.31 6.66
N TYR A 99 51.60 21.96 6.51
CA TYR A 99 50.75 21.49 7.60
C TYR A 99 51.19 20.11 8.11
N LYS A 100 51.58 19.18 7.22
CA LYS A 100 52.13 17.86 7.60
C LYS A 100 53.28 17.98 8.60
N SER A 101 54.20 18.90 8.33
CA SER A 101 55.36 19.15 9.19
C SER A 101 54.97 19.68 10.57
N PHE A 102 53.93 20.52 10.63
CA PHE A 102 53.39 21.04 11.89
C PHE A 102 52.75 19.93 12.72
N VAL A 103 51.87 19.11 12.12
CA VAL A 103 51.19 18.01 12.80
C VAL A 103 52.19 16.97 13.32
N ALA A 104 53.20 16.61 12.50
CA ALA A 104 54.24 15.68 12.94
C ALA A 104 54.96 16.16 14.20
N ARG A 105 55.24 17.47 14.29
CA ARG A 105 55.87 18.07 15.47
C ARG A 105 54.94 18.10 16.69
N GLU A 106 53.68 18.50 16.51
CA GLU A 106 52.71 18.53 17.61
C GLU A 106 52.45 17.13 18.17
N LEU A 107 52.36 16.10 17.32
CA LEU A 107 52.19 14.70 17.74
C LEU A 107 53.46 14.11 18.37
N ALA A 108 54.66 14.51 17.91
CA ALA A 108 55.91 14.11 18.55
C ALA A 108 56.04 14.70 19.97
N ASN A 109 55.57 15.94 20.16
CA ASN A 109 55.59 16.62 21.45
C ASN A 109 54.51 16.10 22.42
N ASP A 110 53.36 15.68 21.92
CA ASP A 110 52.23 15.17 22.70
C ASP A 110 51.61 13.93 22.04
N PRO A 111 52.18 12.73 22.27
CA PRO A 111 51.72 11.49 21.64
C PRO A 111 50.26 11.11 21.98
N GLN A 112 49.74 11.61 23.10
CA GLN A 112 48.36 11.35 23.53
C GLN A 112 47.35 12.32 22.91
N LEU A 113 47.77 13.27 22.08
CA LEU A 113 46.90 14.30 21.51
C LEU A 113 45.71 13.71 20.72
N MET A 114 45.91 12.59 20.02
CA MET A 114 44.86 11.89 19.28
C MET A 114 43.84 11.15 20.17
N GLN A 115 44.09 11.04 21.47
CA GLN A 115 43.18 10.45 22.46
C GLN A 115 42.45 11.51 23.30
N LYS A 116 42.81 12.80 23.14
CA LYS A 116 42.15 13.91 23.85
C LYS A 116 40.76 14.18 23.29
N ALA A 117 39.95 14.93 24.03
CA ALA A 117 38.61 15.32 23.59
C ALA A 117 38.62 16.03 22.22
N PRO A 118 37.62 15.80 21.35
CA PRO A 118 37.56 16.36 19.99
C PRO A 118 37.78 17.89 19.91
N PRO A 119 37.25 18.74 20.81
CA PRO A 119 37.52 20.18 20.80
C PRO A 119 39.00 20.53 20.97
N VAL A 120 39.73 19.77 21.80
CA VAL A 120 41.17 19.95 22.00
C VAL A 120 41.93 19.55 20.74
N GLN A 121 41.53 18.46 20.10
CA GLN A 121 42.11 18.02 18.83
C GLN A 121 41.88 19.08 17.74
N PHE A 122 40.64 19.55 17.58
CA PHE A 122 40.28 20.52 16.56
C PHE A 122 41.07 21.83 16.72
N ARG A 123 41.14 22.35 17.95
CA ARG A 123 41.89 23.57 18.24
C ARG A 123 43.39 23.42 17.96
N ARG A 124 44.03 22.34 18.45
CA ARG A 124 45.49 22.19 18.35
C ARG A 124 45.96 21.71 16.98
N LEU A 125 45.17 20.87 16.32
CA LEU A 125 45.56 20.23 15.07
C LEU A 125 44.95 20.89 13.84
N ILE A 126 43.89 21.70 13.95
CA ILE A 126 43.31 22.41 12.80
C ILE A 126 43.43 23.93 12.99
N VAL A 127 42.84 24.49 14.05
CA VAL A 127 42.77 25.96 14.20
C VAL A 127 44.16 26.59 14.35
N LYS A 128 44.96 26.16 15.34
CA LYS A 128 46.29 26.71 15.65
C LYS A 128 47.27 26.66 14.46
N PRO A 129 47.42 25.55 13.72
CA PRO A 129 48.30 25.54 12.55
C PRO A 129 47.87 26.58 11.51
N PHE A 130 46.59 26.63 11.15
CA PHE A 130 46.11 27.50 10.09
C PHE A 130 45.92 28.96 10.51
N SER A 131 45.95 29.27 11.81
CA SER A 131 46.09 30.65 12.29
C SER A 131 47.51 31.20 12.16
N THR A 132 48.52 30.31 12.02
CA THR A 132 49.93 30.70 11.88
C THR A 132 50.46 30.58 10.46
N LEU A 133 49.84 29.72 9.64
CA LEU A 133 50.17 29.58 8.22
C LEU A 133 49.52 30.72 7.45
N ASP A 134 50.30 31.69 6.99
CA ASP A 134 49.81 32.74 6.09
C ASP A 134 49.50 32.13 4.72
N ARG A 135 48.22 31.83 4.49
CA ARG A 135 47.72 31.26 3.23
C ARG A 135 46.61 32.13 2.68
N HIS A 136 46.82 32.63 1.46
CA HIS A 136 45.82 33.40 0.74
C HIS A 136 44.81 32.52 -0.02
N ARG A 137 45.14 31.25 -0.29
CA ARG A 137 44.24 30.31 -0.99
C ARG A 137 43.29 29.63 0.00
N ARG A 138 41.99 29.65 -0.32
CA ARG A 138 40.94 28.94 0.41
C ARG A 138 41.14 27.42 0.39
N ILE A 139 40.69 26.79 1.46
CA ILE A 139 40.72 25.36 1.71
C ILE A 139 39.27 24.91 1.96
N VAL A 140 38.75 24.07 1.09
CA VAL A 140 37.38 23.55 1.20
C VAL A 140 37.37 22.34 2.13
N MET A 141 36.50 22.40 3.14
CA MET A 141 36.25 21.36 4.13
C MET A 141 34.81 20.87 3.98
N ILE A 142 34.59 19.58 3.76
CA ILE A 142 33.25 19.04 3.47
C ILE A 142 32.82 18.07 4.57
N LEU A 143 31.63 18.27 5.14
CA LEU A 143 30.96 17.34 6.05
C LEU A 143 29.60 16.95 5.46
N ASP A 144 29.48 15.72 4.98
CA ASP A 144 28.21 15.20 4.41
C ASP A 144 27.52 14.26 5.38
N GLY A 145 26.22 14.46 5.59
CA GLY A 145 25.39 13.64 6.46
C GLY A 145 25.55 13.95 7.95
N LEU A 146 25.69 15.23 8.34
CA LEU A 146 25.86 15.58 9.77
C LEU A 146 24.74 15.00 10.65
N ASP A 147 23.51 14.90 10.14
CA ASP A 147 22.36 14.26 10.81
C ASP A 147 22.56 12.76 11.10
N GLU A 148 23.51 12.12 10.41
CA GLU A 148 23.86 10.72 10.65
C GLU A 148 24.88 10.51 11.77
N CYS A 149 25.47 11.58 12.31
CA CYS A 149 26.35 11.50 13.47
C CYS A 149 25.57 11.06 14.73
N ASP A 150 26.17 10.18 15.52
CA ASP A 150 25.55 9.55 16.68
C ASP A 150 25.46 10.55 17.86
N GLY A 151 24.23 10.97 18.17
CA GLY A 151 23.93 11.94 19.23
C GLY A 151 23.73 13.37 18.73
N GLN A 152 22.65 14.03 19.18
CA GLN A 152 22.38 15.44 18.83
C GLN A 152 23.43 16.39 19.41
N ASP A 153 23.88 16.14 20.65
CA ASP A 153 24.93 16.93 21.29
C ASP A 153 26.23 16.87 20.49
N ALA A 154 26.60 15.68 19.99
CA ALA A 154 27.79 15.52 19.14
C ALA A 154 27.70 16.30 17.82
N GLN A 155 26.51 16.40 17.23
CA GLN A 155 26.28 17.22 16.03
C GLN A 155 26.42 18.72 16.33
N LEU A 156 25.89 19.16 17.48
CA LEU A 156 26.01 20.55 17.94
C LEU A 156 27.45 20.90 18.30
N ASP A 157 28.19 20.00 18.96
CA ASP A 157 29.61 20.16 19.29
C ASP A 157 30.46 20.38 18.02
N ILE A 158 30.17 19.66 16.93
CA ILE A 158 30.84 19.88 15.63
C ILE A 158 30.61 21.30 15.13
N LEU A 159 29.35 21.76 15.15
CA LEU A 159 29.00 23.11 14.69
C LEU A 159 29.61 24.19 15.60
N GLU A 160 29.61 23.96 16.91
CA GLU A 160 30.22 24.87 17.89
C GLU A 160 31.73 24.98 17.64
N MET A 161 32.45 23.86 17.53
CA MET A 161 33.89 23.86 17.20
C MET A 161 34.21 24.68 15.94
N ILE A 162 33.44 24.47 14.86
CA ILE A 162 33.64 25.17 13.59
C ILE A 162 33.34 26.67 13.76
N THR A 163 32.20 27.02 14.34
CA THR A 163 31.78 28.43 14.46
C THR A 163 32.66 29.23 15.42
N GLU A 164 33.08 28.65 16.53
CA GLU A 164 34.04 29.28 17.45
C GLU A 164 35.38 29.56 16.78
N SER A 165 35.85 28.67 15.90
CA SER A 165 37.13 28.88 15.22
C SER A 165 37.17 30.16 14.41
N PHE A 166 36.08 30.50 13.71
CA PHE A 166 35.95 31.74 12.95
C PHE A 166 35.73 32.97 13.83
N ARG A 167 35.05 32.81 14.98
CA ARG A 167 34.87 33.90 15.95
C ARG A 167 36.20 34.35 16.55
N TYR A 168 37.08 33.41 16.88
CA TYR A 168 38.37 33.72 17.49
C TYR A 168 39.49 33.96 16.48
N ASN A 169 39.37 33.45 15.25
CA ASN A 169 40.38 33.59 14.19
C ASN A 169 39.69 33.92 12.86
N SER A 170 39.47 35.21 12.60
CA SER A 170 38.76 35.69 11.40
C SER A 170 39.46 35.39 10.08
N ASN A 171 40.76 35.05 10.10
CA ASN A 171 41.59 34.90 8.92
C ASN A 171 41.84 33.42 8.54
N LEU A 172 41.10 32.48 9.12
CA LEU A 172 41.24 31.07 8.74
C LEU A 172 40.84 30.88 7.27
N PRO A 173 41.65 30.18 6.46
CA PRO A 173 41.41 30.04 5.02
C PRO A 173 40.33 28.98 4.71
N PHE A 174 39.40 28.68 5.62
CA PHE A 174 38.46 27.56 5.46
C PHE A 174 37.11 27.99 4.87
N LEU A 175 36.59 27.17 3.96
CA LEU A 175 35.19 27.17 3.57
C LEU A 175 34.58 25.81 3.94
N TRP A 176 33.64 25.81 4.88
CA TRP A 176 32.93 24.59 5.27
C TRP A 176 31.67 24.39 4.43
N LEU A 177 31.57 23.27 3.74
CA LEU A 177 30.32 22.78 3.17
C LEU A 177 29.76 21.70 4.08
N ILE A 178 28.58 21.95 4.67
CA ILE A 178 27.90 20.97 5.51
C ILE A 178 26.61 20.56 4.83
N CYS A 179 26.41 19.26 4.62
CA CYS A 179 25.17 18.69 4.11
C CYS A 179 24.44 17.93 5.22
N SER A 180 23.15 18.22 5.43
CA SER A 180 22.33 17.46 6.38
C SER A 180 20.84 17.49 6.08
N ARG A 181 20.07 16.63 6.76
CA ARG A 181 18.63 16.84 6.93
C ARG A 181 18.37 18.06 7.81
N PRO A 182 17.25 18.78 7.60
CA PRO A 182 16.94 19.97 8.37
C PRO A 182 16.18 19.59 9.66
N GLU A 183 16.82 18.79 10.52
CA GLU A 183 16.30 18.40 11.84
C GLU A 183 16.18 19.63 12.76
N ALA A 184 15.28 19.58 13.75
CA ALA A 184 14.87 20.77 14.51
C ALA A 184 16.04 21.48 15.22
N HIS A 185 16.92 20.72 15.90
CA HIS A 185 18.10 21.26 16.59
C HIS A 185 19.13 21.81 15.61
N LEU A 186 19.35 21.17 14.45
CA LEU A 186 20.23 21.68 13.40
C LEU A 186 19.67 22.96 12.77
N LYS A 187 18.37 23.01 12.45
CA LYS A 187 17.70 24.24 11.98
C LYS A 187 17.90 25.39 12.95
N TYR A 188 17.72 25.13 14.25
CA TYR A 188 17.91 26.12 15.29
C TYR A 188 19.38 26.54 15.44
N ALA A 189 20.32 25.61 15.40
CA ALA A 189 21.75 25.92 15.48
C ALA A 189 22.21 26.74 14.27
N PHE A 190 21.90 26.30 13.05
CA PHE A 190 22.27 27.00 11.83
C PHE A 190 21.60 28.37 11.71
N SER A 191 20.37 28.59 12.22
CA SER A 191 19.73 29.91 12.14
C SER A 191 20.45 30.99 12.96
N ARG A 192 21.18 30.60 14.01
CA ARG A 192 21.97 31.50 14.87
C ARG A 192 23.35 31.86 14.30
N ILE A 193 23.75 31.23 13.21
CA ILE A 193 25.04 31.48 12.57
C ILE A 193 24.85 32.56 11.51
N ALA A 194 25.31 33.77 11.80
CA ALA A 194 25.16 34.92 10.90
C ALA A 194 25.90 34.70 9.57
N ASP A 195 27.12 34.17 9.63
CA ASP A 195 27.97 33.96 8.46
C ASP A 195 27.84 32.53 7.88
N CYS A 196 26.62 32.16 7.49
CA CYS A 196 26.33 30.86 6.88
C CYS A 196 25.44 31.03 5.64
N GLY A 197 25.96 30.67 4.47
CA GLY A 197 25.14 30.47 3.27
C GLY A 197 24.18 29.30 3.50
N ARG A 198 22.95 29.39 2.99
CA ARG A 198 21.93 28.34 3.16
C ARG A 198 21.33 28.01 1.80
N GLU A 199 21.50 26.77 1.38
CA GLU A 199 20.99 26.30 0.09
C GLU A 199 20.03 25.13 0.32
N ASP A 200 18.86 25.23 -0.30
CA ASP A 200 17.80 24.25 -0.18
C ASP A 200 17.78 23.32 -1.41
N LEU A 201 18.01 22.02 -1.20
CA LEU A 201 17.75 20.98 -2.19
C LEU A 201 16.30 20.55 -2.08
N VAL A 202 15.44 21.32 -2.75
CA VAL A 202 13.98 21.10 -2.81
C VAL A 202 13.64 20.07 -3.90
N ILE A 203 12.53 19.37 -3.70
CA ILE A 203 11.89 18.54 -4.73
C ILE A 203 10.98 19.47 -5.54
N ASP A 204 11.52 20.09 -6.57
CA ASP A 204 10.85 21.02 -7.47
C ASP A 204 10.82 20.48 -8.91
N VAL A 205 10.43 21.33 -9.87
CA VAL A 205 10.38 20.96 -11.29
C VAL A 205 11.79 20.63 -11.83
N GLU A 206 12.81 21.39 -11.45
CA GLU A 206 14.21 21.13 -11.83
C GLU A 206 14.69 19.76 -11.33
N CYS A 207 14.31 19.39 -10.09
CA CYS A 207 14.58 18.07 -9.54
C CYS A 207 13.92 16.94 -10.36
N ARG A 208 12.71 17.14 -10.88
CA ARG A 208 12.02 16.13 -11.72
C ARG A 208 12.71 15.97 -13.06
N ASP A 209 13.11 17.07 -13.69
CA ASP A 209 13.84 17.07 -14.96
C ASP A 209 15.23 16.42 -14.81
N ASP A 210 15.91 16.69 -13.69
CA ASP A 210 17.21 16.09 -13.36
C ASP A 210 17.11 14.57 -13.17
N VAL A 211 16.07 14.12 -12.48
CA VAL A 211 15.79 12.70 -12.29
C VAL A 211 15.46 12.03 -13.64
N GLU A 212 14.65 12.67 -14.48
CA GLU A 212 14.35 12.16 -15.82
C GLU A 212 15.64 12.06 -16.66
N ARG A 213 16.50 13.08 -16.59
CA ARG A 213 17.78 13.12 -17.30
C ARG A 213 18.76 12.07 -16.79
N TYR A 214 18.83 11.86 -15.47
CA TYR A 214 19.60 10.77 -14.86
C TYR A 214 19.16 9.41 -15.41
N ILE A 215 17.87 9.13 -15.38
CA ILE A 215 17.33 7.86 -15.88
C ILE A 215 17.62 7.70 -17.37
N LYS A 216 17.32 8.71 -18.19
CA LYS A 216 17.60 8.68 -19.64
C LYS A 216 19.07 8.40 -19.91
N GLY A 217 19.98 9.08 -19.20
CA GLY A 217 21.43 8.88 -19.33
C GLY A 217 21.88 7.48 -18.92
N ARG A 218 21.43 6.98 -17.76
CA ARG A 218 21.73 5.61 -17.31
C ARG A 218 21.19 4.55 -18.27
N ILE A 219 20.01 4.77 -18.85
CA ILE A 219 19.45 3.91 -19.89
C ILE A 219 20.35 3.90 -21.14
N VAL A 220 20.85 5.06 -21.56
CA VAL A 220 21.77 5.16 -22.71
C VAL A 220 23.09 4.46 -22.43
N GLU A 221 23.67 4.63 -21.24
CA GLU A 221 24.90 3.92 -20.83
C GLU A 221 24.70 2.40 -20.82
N ILE A 222 23.55 1.93 -20.31
CA ILE A 222 23.18 0.52 -20.32
C ILE A 222 23.02 0.02 -21.74
N LYS A 223 22.34 0.78 -22.62
CA LYS A 223 22.26 0.45 -24.04
C LYS A 223 23.67 0.36 -24.65
N ALA A 224 24.49 1.39 -24.52
CA ALA A 224 25.84 1.37 -25.10
C ALA A 224 26.70 0.19 -24.61
N LYS A 225 26.56 -0.23 -23.35
CA LYS A 225 27.35 -1.31 -22.76
C LYS A 225 26.83 -2.72 -23.06
N TYR A 226 25.53 -2.88 -23.34
CA TYR A 226 24.89 -4.21 -23.44
C TYR A 226 24.14 -4.46 -24.76
N TRP A 227 23.94 -3.44 -25.61
CA TRP A 227 23.13 -3.52 -26.83
C TRP A 227 23.77 -4.35 -27.95
N ASP A 228 25.09 -4.45 -28.01
CA ASP A 228 25.77 -5.29 -29.01
C ASP A 228 25.64 -6.80 -28.76
N LYS A 229 25.08 -7.22 -27.61
CA LYS A 229 24.97 -8.65 -27.27
C LYS A 229 23.55 -9.24 -27.31
N HIS A 230 22.48 -8.44 -27.10
CA HIS A 230 21.12 -8.97 -27.07
C HIS A 230 20.08 -8.00 -27.66
N ARG A 231 19.51 -8.35 -28.81
CA ARG A 231 18.45 -7.58 -29.51
C ARG A 231 17.10 -7.56 -28.77
N GLN A 232 16.95 -8.37 -27.71
CA GLN A 232 15.71 -8.55 -26.93
C GLN A 232 15.52 -7.53 -25.79
N THR A 233 16.54 -6.75 -25.41
CA THR A 233 16.48 -5.76 -24.32
C THR A 233 15.68 -4.49 -24.64
N GLY A 234 15.34 -4.23 -25.92
CA GLY A 234 14.54 -3.07 -26.32
C GLY A 234 13.08 -3.11 -25.84
N LEU A 235 12.45 -4.29 -25.86
CA LEU A 235 11.08 -4.52 -25.40
C LEU A 235 10.98 -4.52 -23.86
N LEU A 236 12.02 -5.06 -23.22
CA LEU A 236 12.26 -5.07 -21.77
C LEU A 236 12.35 -3.65 -21.18
N MET A 237 13.00 -2.74 -21.89
CA MET A 237 13.13 -1.33 -21.46
C MET A 237 11.85 -0.50 -21.67
N LEU A 238 11.02 -0.84 -22.66
CA LEU A 238 9.71 -0.19 -22.87
C LEU A 238 8.67 -0.66 -21.85
N SER A 239 8.77 -1.90 -21.37
CA SER A 239 7.89 -2.46 -20.34
C SER A 239 8.29 -2.09 -18.91
N LEU A 240 9.56 -1.72 -18.66
CA LEU A 240 10.05 -1.21 -17.37
C LEU A 240 9.87 0.30 -17.17
N ARG A 241 9.36 1.03 -18.16
CA ARG A 241 9.12 2.48 -18.07
C ARG A 241 8.24 2.87 -16.87
N PRO A 242 7.12 2.19 -16.58
CA PRO A 242 6.31 2.46 -15.38
C PRO A 242 7.10 2.18 -14.10
N PHE A 243 7.81 1.05 -14.04
CA PHE A 243 8.66 0.64 -12.90
C PHE A 243 9.74 1.67 -12.53
N LEU A 244 10.41 2.22 -13.54
CA LEU A 244 11.42 3.25 -13.38
C LEU A 244 10.84 4.62 -13.04
N THR A 245 9.57 4.87 -13.36
CA THR A 245 8.85 6.10 -13.00
C THR A 245 8.32 6.02 -11.56
N LEU A 246 8.20 4.80 -11.03
CA LEU A 246 7.59 4.50 -9.75
C LEU A 246 8.57 4.35 -8.60
N LEU A 247 9.80 3.91 -8.91
CA LEU A 247 10.97 4.14 -8.06
C LEU A 247 11.17 5.63 -7.71
N LEU A 248 10.54 6.55 -8.48
CA LEU A 248 10.57 8.00 -8.29
C LEU A 248 9.42 8.56 -7.46
N GLY A 249 8.36 7.77 -7.22
CA GLY A 249 7.18 8.24 -6.48
C GLY A 249 7.42 8.32 -4.97
N ASP A 250 8.33 7.49 -4.45
CA ASP A 250 8.53 7.32 -3.00
C ASP A 250 9.96 7.67 -2.56
N CYS A 251 10.45 8.82 -3.04
CA CYS A 251 11.73 9.42 -2.63
C CYS A 251 11.82 9.70 -1.12
N THR A 252 10.75 9.49 -0.36
CA THR A 252 10.72 9.74 1.09
C THR A 252 11.20 8.53 1.92
N ARG A 253 11.19 7.30 1.38
CA ARG A 253 11.43 6.09 2.19
C ARG A 253 12.39 5.03 1.60
N ALA A 254 12.86 5.15 0.36
CA ALA A 254 13.70 4.13 -0.28
C ALA A 254 15.06 4.69 -0.76
N ASP A 255 16.12 3.86 -0.63
CA ASP A 255 17.44 4.04 -1.24
C ASP A 255 17.35 3.78 -2.76
N PRO A 256 17.24 4.81 -3.61
CA PRO A 256 16.99 4.62 -5.04
C PRO A 256 18.22 4.03 -5.75
N SER A 257 19.42 4.27 -5.20
CA SER A 257 20.67 3.73 -5.72
C SER A 257 20.81 2.24 -5.42
N GLY A 258 20.55 1.81 -4.17
CA GLY A 258 20.54 0.39 -3.80
C GLY A 258 19.46 -0.41 -4.52
N GLN A 259 18.26 0.16 -4.72
CA GLN A 259 17.19 -0.50 -5.49
C GLN A 259 17.54 -0.64 -6.97
N PHE A 260 18.18 0.38 -7.55
CA PHE A 260 18.69 0.32 -8.92
C PHE A 260 19.84 -0.69 -9.07
N ASP A 261 20.79 -0.72 -8.13
CA ASP A 261 21.89 -1.68 -8.16
C ASP A 261 21.41 -3.13 -7.96
N ASN A 262 20.42 -3.34 -7.11
CA ASN A 262 19.73 -4.63 -6.95
C ASN A 262 19.04 -5.03 -8.26
N LEU A 263 18.27 -4.12 -8.89
CA LEU A 263 17.65 -4.35 -10.19
C LEU A 263 18.69 -4.69 -11.27
N MET A 264 19.83 -3.99 -11.29
CA MET A 264 20.91 -4.23 -12.25
C MET A 264 21.66 -5.55 -11.99
N SER A 265 21.88 -5.92 -10.73
CA SER A 265 22.46 -7.22 -10.36
C SER A 265 21.54 -8.37 -10.78
N PHE A 266 20.23 -8.18 -10.63
CA PHE A 266 19.20 -9.11 -11.03
C PHE A 266 19.13 -9.24 -12.56
N LEU A 267 19.06 -8.13 -13.31
CA LEU A 267 19.06 -8.15 -14.77
C LEU A 267 20.32 -8.82 -15.36
N ARG A 268 21.46 -8.71 -14.67
CA ARG A 268 22.70 -9.43 -15.02
C ARG A 268 22.59 -10.93 -14.75
N ALA A 269 21.92 -11.33 -13.67
CA ALA A 269 21.69 -12.74 -13.35
C ALA A 269 20.67 -13.40 -14.30
N THR A 270 19.60 -12.68 -14.67
CA THR A 270 18.55 -13.18 -15.57
C THR A 270 18.93 -13.09 -17.05
N GLY A 271 19.88 -12.25 -17.43
CA GLY A 271 20.40 -12.14 -18.80
C GLY A 271 21.02 -13.44 -19.37
N ASN A 272 21.25 -14.45 -18.53
CA ASN A 272 21.70 -15.79 -18.95
C ASN A 272 20.56 -16.79 -19.22
N LEU A 273 19.30 -16.45 -18.92
CA LEU A 273 18.14 -17.27 -19.26
C LEU A 273 17.68 -16.94 -20.68
N GLY A 274 18.28 -17.63 -21.67
CA GLY A 274 17.93 -17.56 -23.08
C GLY A 274 16.53 -18.12 -23.40
N SER A 275 15.49 -17.51 -22.86
CA SER A 275 14.09 -17.82 -23.16
C SER A 275 13.47 -16.64 -23.89
N GLY A 276 13.06 -16.84 -25.14
CA GLY A 276 12.53 -15.81 -26.06
C GLY A 276 11.18 -15.19 -25.66
N ASN A 277 10.79 -15.22 -24.39
CA ASN A 277 9.58 -14.58 -23.89
C ASN A 277 9.90 -13.26 -23.15
N PRO A 278 9.57 -12.08 -23.73
CA PRO A 278 9.79 -10.79 -23.06
C PRO A 278 9.03 -10.63 -21.73
N LEU A 279 7.95 -11.41 -21.49
CA LEU A 279 7.27 -11.44 -20.19
C LEU A 279 8.07 -12.19 -19.13
N GLY A 280 8.91 -13.16 -19.48
CA GLY A 280 9.65 -13.97 -18.50
C GLY A 280 10.63 -13.18 -17.63
N THR A 281 11.16 -12.07 -18.15
CA THR A 281 12.01 -11.18 -17.34
C THR A 281 11.19 -10.28 -16.41
N LEU A 282 10.00 -9.84 -16.83
CA LEU A 282 9.06 -9.14 -15.95
C LEU A 282 8.54 -10.06 -14.84
N ASP A 283 8.20 -11.30 -15.19
CA ASP A 283 7.76 -12.33 -14.26
C ASP A 283 8.82 -12.57 -13.18
N SER A 284 10.09 -12.67 -13.59
CA SER A 284 11.19 -12.84 -12.66
C SER A 284 11.34 -11.64 -11.69
N LEU A 285 11.03 -10.40 -12.14
CA LEU A 285 11.02 -9.22 -11.28
C LEU A 285 9.85 -9.25 -10.29
N TYR A 286 8.66 -9.64 -10.73
CA TYR A 286 7.50 -9.81 -9.87
C TYR A 286 7.74 -10.90 -8.81
N LEU A 287 8.33 -12.03 -9.22
CA LEU A 287 8.74 -13.10 -8.30
C LEU A 287 9.72 -12.59 -7.24
N ARG A 288 10.66 -11.71 -7.61
CA ARG A 288 11.61 -11.12 -6.64
C ARG A 288 10.91 -10.21 -5.64
N ILE A 289 10.05 -9.32 -6.11
CA ILE A 289 9.31 -8.36 -5.27
C ILE A 289 8.41 -9.10 -4.28
N LEU A 290 7.67 -10.10 -4.75
CA LEU A 290 6.80 -10.92 -3.91
C LEU A 290 7.61 -11.83 -2.98
N GLY A 291 8.77 -12.32 -3.43
CA GLY A 291 9.69 -13.13 -2.63
C GLY A 291 10.45 -12.37 -1.55
N ASP A 292 10.52 -11.05 -1.62
CA ASP A 292 11.07 -10.21 -0.55
C ASP A 292 10.05 -9.95 0.58
N ILE A 293 8.79 -10.35 0.41
CA ILE A 293 7.76 -10.27 1.45
C ILE A 293 7.99 -11.42 2.45
N PRO A 294 8.11 -11.13 3.76
CA PRO A 294 8.25 -12.17 4.78
C PRO A 294 7.11 -13.20 4.73
N SER A 295 7.43 -14.48 4.95
CA SER A 295 6.44 -15.57 4.85
C SER A 295 5.31 -15.47 5.88
N ASP A 296 5.55 -14.83 7.02
CA ASP A 296 4.53 -14.52 8.04
C ASP A 296 3.59 -13.38 7.62
N VAL A 297 4.02 -12.52 6.68
CA VAL A 297 3.26 -11.36 6.21
C VAL A 297 2.51 -11.67 4.92
N PHE A 298 3.07 -12.53 4.07
CA PHE A 298 2.51 -12.84 2.75
C PHE A 298 1.05 -13.32 2.75
N PRO A 299 0.54 -14.12 3.71
CA PRO A 299 -0.87 -14.52 3.73
C PRO A 299 -1.83 -13.31 3.76
N THR A 300 -1.50 -12.27 4.53
CA THR A 300 -2.27 -11.03 4.58
C THR A 300 -2.15 -10.25 3.27
N THR A 301 -0.94 -10.17 2.69
CA THR A 301 -0.73 -9.54 1.37
C THR A 301 -1.57 -10.25 0.30
N TRP A 302 -1.56 -11.58 0.30
CA TRP A 302 -2.34 -12.41 -0.62
C TRP A 302 -3.83 -12.12 -0.47
N GLN A 303 -4.35 -12.08 0.75
CA GLN A 303 -5.77 -11.80 1.02
C GLN A 303 -6.20 -10.44 0.44
N ILE A 304 -5.40 -9.38 0.64
CA ILE A 304 -5.67 -8.04 0.12
C ILE A 304 -5.64 -8.04 -1.41
N LEU A 305 -4.57 -8.56 -2.02
CA LEU A 305 -4.42 -8.59 -3.48
C LEU A 305 -5.50 -9.43 -4.16
N SER A 306 -5.85 -10.54 -3.54
CA SER A 306 -6.90 -11.47 -3.98
C SER A 306 -8.27 -10.78 -4.04
N HIS A 307 -8.63 -10.05 -2.98
CA HIS A 307 -9.87 -9.28 -2.94
C HIS A 307 -9.95 -8.24 -4.06
N TYR A 308 -8.90 -7.43 -4.26
CA TYR A 308 -8.86 -6.43 -5.33
C TYR A 308 -8.87 -7.03 -6.75
N THR A 309 -8.49 -8.30 -6.89
CA THR A 309 -8.36 -8.95 -8.20
C THR A 309 -9.62 -9.71 -8.63
N HIS A 310 -10.23 -10.45 -7.69
CA HIS A 310 -11.28 -11.44 -7.95
C HIS A 310 -12.68 -11.03 -7.49
N THR A 311 -12.84 -9.91 -6.78
CA THR A 311 -14.15 -9.44 -6.37
C THR A 311 -14.83 -8.71 -7.55
N PRO A 312 -15.94 -9.23 -8.12
CA PRO A 312 -16.66 -8.55 -9.17
C PRO A 312 -17.28 -7.28 -8.59
N TRP A 313 -17.01 -6.12 -9.20
CA TRP A 313 -17.60 -4.85 -8.80
C TRP A 313 -19.10 -4.83 -9.12
N PRO A 314 -20.03 -4.70 -8.15
CA PRO A 314 -21.25 -3.97 -8.38
C PRO A 314 -21.00 -2.47 -8.09
N PHE A 315 -21.92 -1.62 -8.52
CA PHE A 315 -21.86 -0.16 -8.33
C PHE A 315 -21.83 0.30 -6.85
N THR A 316 -21.98 -0.64 -5.90
CA THR A 316 -22.06 -0.48 -4.45
C THR A 316 -21.06 -1.41 -3.75
N SER A 317 -19.85 -0.92 -3.46
CA SER A 317 -18.80 -1.68 -2.77
C SER A 317 -17.83 -0.71 -2.09
N PRO A 318 -17.16 -1.12 -0.99
CA PRO A 318 -15.93 -0.51 -0.47
C PRO A 318 -15.05 0.07 -1.58
N ARG A 319 -14.93 1.39 -1.64
CA ARG A 319 -14.17 2.11 -2.69
C ARG A 319 -12.80 2.55 -2.23
N SER A 320 -12.52 2.38 -0.94
CA SER A 320 -11.30 2.83 -0.30
C SER A 320 -10.53 1.67 0.32
N ALA A 321 -9.22 1.85 0.52
CA ALA A 321 -8.38 0.87 1.20
C ALA A 321 -8.88 0.61 2.62
N GLN A 322 -9.40 1.64 3.30
CA GLN A 322 -9.96 1.52 4.64
C GLN A 322 -11.20 0.61 4.67
N GLU A 323 -12.18 0.83 3.79
CA GLU A 323 -13.40 0.01 3.76
C GLU A 323 -13.08 -1.45 3.40
N VAL A 324 -12.19 -1.67 2.41
CA VAL A 324 -11.75 -3.01 2.03
C VAL A 324 -11.05 -3.71 3.20
N CYS A 325 -10.16 -3.02 3.90
CA CYS A 325 -9.45 -3.62 5.04
C CYS A 325 -10.38 -3.91 6.20
N ASN A 326 -11.38 -3.05 6.48
CA ASN A 326 -12.40 -3.38 7.47
C ASN A 326 -13.21 -4.61 7.04
N PHE A 327 -13.62 -4.72 5.77
CA PHE A 327 -14.27 -5.94 5.26
C PHE A 327 -13.39 -7.18 5.46
N LEU A 328 -12.09 -7.08 5.16
CA LEU A 328 -11.11 -8.16 5.37
C LEU A 328 -10.72 -8.37 6.85
N ARG A 329 -11.21 -7.52 7.76
CA ARG A 329 -10.88 -7.51 9.20
C ARG A 329 -9.38 -7.30 9.46
N ILE A 330 -8.77 -6.40 8.69
CA ILE A 330 -7.36 -6.02 8.75
C ILE A 330 -7.27 -4.60 9.33
N ASP A 331 -6.44 -4.40 10.35
CA ASP A 331 -6.16 -3.07 10.89
C ASP A 331 -5.16 -2.28 10.01
N GLN A 332 -5.09 -0.97 10.26
CA GLN A 332 -4.22 -0.07 9.50
C GLN A 332 -2.75 -0.49 9.48
N GLN A 333 -2.20 -0.86 10.64
CA GLN A 333 -0.79 -1.20 10.76
C GLN A 333 -0.48 -2.48 9.99
N THR A 334 -1.38 -3.46 10.07
CA THR A 334 -1.28 -4.73 9.36
C THR A 334 -1.38 -4.53 7.84
N PHE A 335 -2.27 -3.67 7.35
CA PHE A 335 -2.35 -3.30 5.93
C PHE A 335 -1.01 -2.71 5.43
N TYR A 336 -0.50 -1.67 6.08
CA TYR A 336 0.74 -1.03 5.63
C TYR A 336 1.95 -1.96 5.76
N ARG A 337 1.98 -2.85 6.75
CA ARG A 337 3.01 -3.90 6.85
C ARG A 337 2.93 -4.87 5.66
N ALA A 338 1.73 -5.32 5.30
CA ALA A 338 1.50 -6.26 4.20
C ALA A 338 1.81 -5.65 2.81
N MET A 339 1.59 -4.35 2.65
CA MET A 339 1.73 -3.65 1.37
C MET A 339 3.10 -2.99 1.17
N ARG A 340 3.93 -2.88 2.21
CA ARG A 340 5.24 -2.18 2.20
C ARG A 340 6.18 -2.59 1.06
N GLY A 341 6.17 -3.85 0.64
CA GLY A 341 7.01 -4.35 -0.45
C GLY A 341 6.52 -4.02 -1.86
N LEU A 342 5.27 -3.54 -1.99
CA LEU A 342 4.54 -3.49 -3.26
C LEU A 342 4.39 -2.08 -3.85
N HIS A 343 5.00 -1.06 -3.24
CA HIS A 343 5.01 0.32 -3.78
C HIS A 343 5.58 0.41 -5.20
N SER A 344 6.36 -0.60 -5.64
CA SER A 344 6.93 -0.72 -6.99
C SER A 344 5.98 -1.33 -8.03
N VAL A 345 4.80 -1.82 -7.63
CA VAL A 345 3.82 -2.47 -8.51
C VAL A 345 2.38 -2.02 -8.30
N ALA A 346 2.10 -1.40 -7.15
CA ALA A 346 0.80 -0.86 -6.81
C ALA A 346 0.90 0.52 -6.12
N ASN A 347 -0.04 1.41 -6.46
CA ASN A 347 -0.31 2.64 -5.75
C ASN A 347 -1.01 2.30 -4.44
N ILE A 348 -0.33 2.54 -3.33
CA ILE A 348 -0.84 2.29 -1.99
C ILE A 348 -1.19 3.65 -1.39
N PRO A 349 -2.47 3.90 -1.04
CA PRO A 349 -2.88 5.20 -0.54
C PRO A 349 -2.19 5.52 0.80
N GLU A 350 -1.79 6.78 0.97
CA GLU A 350 -1.27 7.27 2.25
C GLU A 350 -2.36 7.22 3.34
N PRO A 351 -1.99 7.15 4.63
CA PRO A 351 -2.95 7.05 5.73
C PRO A 351 -4.05 8.11 5.72
N SER A 352 -3.74 9.32 5.26
CA SER A 352 -4.68 10.45 5.16
C SER A 352 -5.71 10.28 4.04
N ASP A 353 -5.39 9.52 3.00
CA ASP A 353 -6.23 9.35 1.80
C ASP A 353 -6.89 7.96 1.75
N ALA A 354 -6.53 7.06 2.68
CA ALA A 354 -6.98 5.67 2.70
C ALA A 354 -8.50 5.49 2.85
N SER A 355 -9.22 6.50 3.36
CA SER A 355 -10.69 6.54 3.45
C SER A 355 -11.37 6.93 2.13
N ARG A 356 -10.61 7.48 1.17
CA ARG A 356 -11.13 8.01 -0.11
C ARG A 356 -10.53 7.34 -1.34
N SER A 357 -9.42 6.64 -1.16
CA SER A 357 -8.61 6.08 -2.25
C SER A 357 -8.39 4.59 -2.04
N GLN A 358 -8.44 3.84 -3.14
CA GLN A 358 -8.16 2.40 -3.20
C GLN A 358 -6.72 2.10 -3.61
N LEU A 359 -6.30 0.87 -3.36
CA LEU A 359 -5.13 0.29 -4.00
C LEU A 359 -5.33 0.20 -5.52
N GLN A 360 -4.32 0.59 -6.30
CA GLN A 360 -4.36 0.50 -7.75
C GLN A 360 -3.08 -0.14 -8.31
N PHE A 361 -3.21 -1.18 -9.13
CA PHE A 361 -2.06 -1.71 -9.85
C PHE A 361 -1.60 -0.72 -10.92
N TYR A 362 -0.30 -0.45 -10.99
CA TYR A 362 0.22 0.48 -12.00
C TYR A 362 0.16 -0.08 -13.42
N HIS A 363 0.18 -1.40 -13.56
CA HIS A 363 0.17 -2.04 -14.87
C HIS A 363 -0.62 -3.34 -14.86
N ALA A 364 -1.38 -3.57 -15.94
CA ALA A 364 -2.19 -4.77 -16.13
C ALA A 364 -1.34 -6.05 -16.05
N SER A 365 -0.10 -6.04 -16.56
CA SER A 365 0.77 -7.23 -16.56
C SER A 365 1.11 -7.79 -15.17
N PHE A 366 1.09 -6.96 -14.11
CA PHE A 366 1.29 -7.47 -12.75
C PHE A 366 0.05 -8.23 -12.27
N ARG A 367 -1.15 -7.69 -12.55
CA ARG A 367 -2.40 -8.40 -12.32
C ARG A 367 -2.47 -9.70 -13.14
N ASP A 368 -2.14 -9.64 -14.43
CA ASP A 368 -2.15 -10.81 -15.32
C ASP A 368 -1.12 -11.86 -14.87
N PHE A 369 0.02 -11.43 -14.33
CA PHE A 369 1.02 -12.32 -13.74
C PHE A 369 0.47 -13.05 -12.51
N LEU A 370 -0.16 -12.32 -11.58
CA LEU A 370 -0.77 -12.88 -10.37
C LEU A 370 -1.92 -13.84 -10.68
N LEU A 371 -2.60 -13.66 -11.81
CA LEU A 371 -3.70 -14.52 -12.26
C LEU A 371 -3.23 -15.82 -12.96
N ASP A 372 -1.98 -15.90 -13.40
CA ASP A 372 -1.44 -17.05 -14.11
C ASP A 372 -0.52 -17.88 -13.21
N MET A 373 -0.99 -19.06 -12.83
CA MET A 373 -0.27 -20.01 -11.96
C MET A 373 1.09 -20.44 -12.55
N ASN A 374 1.20 -20.55 -13.88
CA ASN A 374 2.45 -20.95 -14.54
C ASN A 374 3.52 -19.86 -14.44
N ARG A 375 3.10 -18.60 -14.26
CA ARG A 375 4.00 -17.44 -14.19
C ARG A 375 4.34 -17.09 -12.74
N SER A 376 3.33 -17.04 -11.87
CA SER A 376 3.48 -16.58 -10.48
C SER A 376 3.76 -17.68 -9.46
N GLY A 377 3.56 -18.94 -9.81
CA GLY A 377 3.86 -20.09 -8.95
C GLY A 377 3.21 -19.96 -7.57
N PRO A 378 3.99 -19.94 -6.46
CA PRO A 378 3.43 -19.89 -5.10
C PRO A 378 2.70 -18.58 -4.78
N PHE A 379 2.86 -17.54 -5.62
CA PHE A 379 2.24 -16.23 -5.41
C PHE A 379 0.92 -16.06 -6.18
N ALA A 380 0.47 -17.09 -6.89
CA ALA A 380 -0.75 -17.03 -7.68
C ALA A 380 -1.98 -16.72 -6.83
N LEU A 381 -2.83 -15.84 -7.34
CA LEU A 381 -4.13 -15.54 -6.76
C LEU A 381 -5.14 -16.53 -7.32
N GLU A 382 -5.20 -17.72 -6.74
CA GLU A 382 -6.14 -18.76 -7.14
C GLU A 382 -7.60 -18.29 -6.97
N LYS A 383 -8.34 -18.22 -8.10
CA LYS A 383 -9.71 -17.69 -8.14
C LYS A 383 -10.65 -18.40 -7.16
N GLN A 384 -10.61 -19.72 -7.11
CA GLN A 384 -11.52 -20.52 -6.25
C GLN A 384 -11.31 -20.19 -4.77
N ARG A 385 -10.05 -20.21 -4.31
CA ARG A 385 -9.69 -19.85 -2.94
C ARG A 385 -10.10 -18.42 -2.60
N ALA A 386 -9.84 -17.47 -3.51
CA ALA A 386 -10.22 -16.07 -3.36
C ALA A 386 -11.72 -15.89 -3.13
N LEU A 387 -12.53 -16.57 -3.94
CA LEU A 387 -13.98 -16.54 -3.84
C LEU A 387 -14.45 -17.15 -2.53
N VAL A 388 -13.91 -18.30 -2.11
CA VAL A 388 -14.26 -18.93 -0.82
C VAL A 388 -13.99 -17.99 0.36
N ASP A 389 -12.81 -17.39 0.43
CA ASP A 389 -12.43 -16.45 1.50
C ASP A 389 -13.34 -15.21 1.51
N ASN A 390 -13.64 -14.64 0.34
CA ASN A 390 -14.55 -13.50 0.22
C ASN A 390 -15.99 -13.84 0.63
N VAL A 391 -16.49 -15.03 0.26
CA VAL A 391 -17.83 -15.49 0.64
C VAL A 391 -17.91 -15.66 2.15
N LYS A 392 -16.91 -16.27 2.80
CA LYS A 392 -16.87 -16.40 4.27
C LYS A 392 -16.97 -15.05 4.98
N LEU A 393 -16.20 -14.08 4.52
CA LEU A 393 -16.22 -12.71 5.06
C LEU A 393 -17.57 -12.01 4.82
N ALA A 394 -18.15 -12.17 3.64
CA ALA A 394 -19.45 -11.60 3.32
C ALA A 394 -20.57 -12.21 4.18
N PHE A 395 -20.57 -13.53 4.39
CA PHE A 395 -21.50 -14.17 5.33
C PHE A 395 -21.30 -13.69 6.76
N PHE A 396 -20.05 -13.53 7.22
CA PHE A 396 -19.75 -13.04 8.55
C PHE A 396 -20.34 -11.64 8.76
N TRP A 397 -20.04 -10.71 7.85
CA TRP A 397 -20.55 -9.35 7.96
C TRP A 397 -22.06 -9.26 7.81
N TYR A 398 -22.64 -10.12 6.97
CA TYR A 398 -24.09 -10.14 6.80
C TYR A 398 -24.81 -10.68 8.05
N ASP A 399 -24.28 -11.72 8.69
CA ASP A 399 -24.79 -12.24 9.96
C ASP A 399 -24.70 -11.20 11.09
N VAL A 400 -23.58 -10.46 11.14
CA VAL A 400 -23.39 -9.35 12.10
C VAL A 400 -24.41 -8.22 11.86
N ASP A 401 -24.60 -7.80 10.61
CA ASP A 401 -25.55 -6.74 10.24
C ASP A 401 -27.00 -7.14 10.59
N THR A 402 -27.41 -8.33 10.14
CA THR A 402 -28.78 -8.83 10.31
C THR A 402 -29.14 -9.08 11.76
N THR A 403 -28.27 -9.73 12.54
CA THR A 403 -28.51 -9.97 13.96
C THR A 403 -28.56 -8.67 14.77
N ARG A 404 -27.78 -7.67 14.37
CA ARG A 404 -27.66 -6.41 15.14
C ARG A 404 -28.77 -5.43 14.84
N TYR A 405 -29.15 -5.29 13.58
CA TYR A 405 -30.04 -4.22 13.12
C TYR A 405 -31.39 -4.73 12.61
N HIS A 406 -31.42 -5.93 12.04
CA HIS A 406 -32.61 -6.45 11.36
C HIS A 406 -33.36 -7.54 12.15
N GLY A 407 -32.92 -7.84 13.38
CA GLY A 407 -33.60 -8.78 14.29
C GLY A 407 -35.04 -8.38 14.66
N SER A 408 -35.38 -7.10 14.51
CA SER A 408 -36.71 -6.53 14.76
C SER A 408 -37.43 -6.08 13.49
N ASP A 409 -36.76 -6.12 12.34
CA ASP A 409 -37.38 -5.76 11.08
C ASP A 409 -38.46 -6.80 10.76
N GLY A 410 -39.66 -6.33 10.43
CA GLY A 410 -40.77 -7.20 10.03
C GLY A 410 -40.55 -7.76 8.62
N TRP A 411 -41.59 -7.76 7.79
CA TRP A 411 -41.48 -8.20 6.38
C TRP A 411 -40.93 -7.14 5.43
N LYS A 412 -40.87 -5.88 5.86
CA LYS A 412 -40.21 -4.81 5.13
C LYS A 412 -38.87 -4.53 5.78
N PHE A 413 -37.81 -4.99 5.12
CA PHE A 413 -36.46 -4.62 5.48
C PHE A 413 -36.30 -3.11 5.32
N ASP A 414 -35.89 -2.43 6.38
CA ASP A 414 -35.66 -0.99 6.30
C ASP A 414 -34.31 -0.73 5.60
N TYR A 415 -34.38 -0.47 4.29
CA TYR A 415 -33.21 -0.12 3.48
C TYR A 415 -32.63 1.26 3.82
N GLU A 416 -33.37 2.11 4.55
CA GLU A 416 -33.01 3.49 4.86
C GLU A 416 -32.42 3.65 6.27
N HIS A 417 -32.42 2.61 7.10
CA HIS A 417 -31.97 2.71 8.48
C HIS A 417 -30.50 3.19 8.53
N ARG A 418 -30.24 4.22 9.34
CA ARG A 418 -28.87 4.66 9.65
C ARG A 418 -28.20 3.56 10.45
N HIS A 419 -27.32 2.77 9.82
CA HIS A 419 -26.48 1.83 10.53
C HIS A 419 -25.65 2.60 11.56
N ASN A 420 -25.79 2.26 12.84
CA ASN A 420 -24.72 2.56 13.79
C ASN A 420 -23.48 1.74 13.40
N SER A 421 -22.32 2.06 13.98
CA SER A 421 -21.08 1.33 13.66
C SER A 421 -21.26 -0.19 13.85
N LEU A 422 -20.95 -0.98 12.82
CA LEU A 422 -20.87 -2.43 12.91
C LEU A 422 -19.81 -2.80 13.97
N PRO A 423 -20.09 -3.72 14.89
CA PRO A 423 -19.11 -4.13 15.88
C PRO A 423 -17.94 -4.85 15.21
N GLY A 424 -16.72 -4.55 15.65
CA GLY A 424 -15.51 -5.27 15.20
C GLY A 424 -14.79 -4.69 13.99
N LEU A 425 -15.10 -3.45 13.58
CA LEU A 425 -14.29 -2.70 12.62
C LEU A 425 -12.86 -2.53 13.15
N THR A 426 -11.87 -2.80 12.30
CA THR A 426 -10.44 -2.87 12.66
C THR A 426 -9.68 -1.59 12.32
N TRP A 427 -10.24 -0.73 11.48
CA TRP A 427 -9.58 0.48 10.98
C TRP A 427 -10.59 1.63 10.78
N THR A 428 -11.08 2.24 11.85
CA THR A 428 -11.92 3.45 11.79
C THR A 428 -11.65 4.40 12.97
N ALA A 429 -11.86 5.69 12.74
CA ALA A 429 -12.13 6.66 13.80
C ALA A 429 -13.66 6.77 13.97
N ASP A 430 -14.14 7.24 15.13
CA ASP A 430 -15.58 7.27 15.45
C ASP A 430 -16.42 7.97 14.37
N ASP A 431 -15.89 9.04 13.76
CA ASP A 431 -16.60 9.87 12.78
C ASP A 431 -16.81 9.18 11.40
N ASP A 432 -15.93 8.26 10.99
CA ASP A 432 -16.01 7.56 9.69
C ASP A 432 -16.69 6.18 9.81
N SER A 433 -16.96 5.74 11.04
CA SER A 433 -17.39 4.38 11.34
C SER A 433 -18.75 4.00 10.73
N GLN A 434 -19.67 4.95 10.58
CA GLN A 434 -21.00 4.73 10.01
C GLN A 434 -20.96 4.49 8.50
N ASP A 435 -20.21 5.30 7.76
CA ASP A 435 -20.10 5.17 6.31
C ASP A 435 -19.42 3.86 5.93
N VAL A 436 -18.34 3.50 6.63
CA VAL A 436 -17.66 2.22 6.46
C VAL A 436 -18.60 1.05 6.76
N SER A 437 -19.39 1.15 7.83
CA SER A 437 -20.36 0.11 8.20
C SER A 437 -21.41 -0.10 7.13
N LYS A 438 -21.99 0.99 6.63
CA LYS A 438 -22.99 0.96 5.55
C LYS A 438 -22.42 0.32 4.29
N SER A 439 -21.21 0.70 3.90
CA SER A 439 -20.50 0.16 2.73
C SER A 439 -20.29 -1.36 2.84
N ILE A 440 -19.85 -1.84 4.01
CA ILE A 440 -19.65 -3.27 4.28
C ILE A 440 -20.96 -4.03 4.30
N ALA A 441 -22.00 -3.50 4.95
CA ALA A 441 -23.33 -4.12 5.01
C ALA A 441 -23.94 -4.25 3.61
N GLU A 442 -23.93 -3.18 2.81
CA GLU A 442 -24.40 -3.20 1.42
C GLU A 442 -23.63 -4.22 0.58
N PHE A 443 -22.29 -4.16 0.61
CA PHE A 443 -21.46 -5.09 -0.16
C PHE A 443 -21.72 -6.55 0.23
N SER A 444 -21.80 -6.84 1.53
CA SER A 444 -22.02 -8.20 2.02
C SER A 444 -23.38 -8.73 1.59
N ARG A 445 -24.41 -7.90 1.64
CA ARG A 445 -25.78 -8.22 1.24
C ARG A 445 -25.91 -8.55 -0.26
N TYR A 446 -25.25 -7.79 -1.13
CA TYR A 446 -25.30 -7.99 -2.58
C TYR A 446 -24.32 -9.05 -3.08
N SER A 447 -23.11 -9.10 -2.53
CA SER A 447 -22.02 -9.89 -3.08
C SER A 447 -21.97 -11.32 -2.54
N CYS A 448 -22.45 -11.61 -1.32
CA CYS A 448 -22.32 -12.96 -0.74
C CYS A 448 -22.91 -14.05 -1.66
N TRP A 449 -24.13 -13.84 -2.15
CA TRP A 449 -24.84 -14.81 -3.00
C TRP A 449 -24.31 -14.86 -4.41
N LYS A 450 -23.97 -13.70 -4.98
CA LYS A 450 -23.39 -13.62 -6.31
C LYS A 450 -22.05 -14.34 -6.38
N LEU A 451 -21.17 -14.10 -5.41
CA LEU A 451 -19.88 -14.78 -5.31
C LEU A 451 -20.06 -16.30 -5.07
N LEU A 452 -21.00 -16.69 -4.22
CA LEU A 452 -21.32 -18.10 -3.97
C LEU A 452 -21.75 -18.80 -5.26
N SER A 453 -22.54 -18.13 -6.12
CA SER A 453 -23.03 -18.69 -7.38
C SER A 453 -21.93 -19.05 -8.38
N GLU A 454 -20.72 -18.49 -8.23
CA GLU A 454 -19.55 -18.82 -9.06
C GLU A 454 -18.80 -20.08 -8.59
N LEU A 455 -19.10 -20.60 -7.40
CA LEU A 455 -18.48 -21.79 -6.84
C LEU A 455 -19.32 -23.03 -7.15
N SER A 456 -18.73 -24.24 -7.12
CA SER A 456 -19.47 -25.50 -7.03
C SER A 456 -19.49 -25.99 -5.58
N TRP A 457 -20.38 -26.93 -5.23
CA TRP A 457 -20.40 -27.49 -3.88
C TRP A 457 -19.07 -28.11 -3.45
N THR A 458 -18.34 -28.69 -4.41
CA THR A 458 -17.02 -29.28 -4.20
C THR A 458 -15.93 -28.25 -3.92
N ASP A 459 -16.10 -27.01 -4.38
CA ASP A 459 -15.15 -25.92 -4.11
C ASP A 459 -15.32 -25.34 -2.69
N VAL A 460 -16.52 -25.49 -2.10
CA VAL A 460 -16.82 -24.98 -0.75
C VAL A 460 -16.13 -25.85 0.30
N ASP A 461 -15.25 -25.25 1.10
CA ASP A 461 -14.60 -25.96 2.21
C ASP A 461 -15.54 -26.20 3.41
N GLU A 462 -15.08 -27.01 4.37
CA GLU A 462 -15.89 -27.40 5.53
C GLU A 462 -16.29 -26.20 6.39
N GLU A 463 -15.40 -25.20 6.53
CA GLU A 463 -15.67 -23.99 7.30
C GLU A 463 -16.82 -23.19 6.68
N LEU A 464 -16.78 -22.95 5.36
CA LEU A 464 -17.84 -22.22 4.68
C LEU A 464 -19.16 -23.01 4.66
N ARG A 465 -19.12 -24.33 4.50
CA ARG A 465 -20.33 -25.18 4.63
C ARG A 465 -20.94 -25.05 6.01
N CYS A 466 -20.13 -25.15 7.06
CA CYS A 466 -20.60 -24.96 8.44
C CYS A 466 -21.19 -23.57 8.65
N GLN A 467 -20.58 -22.53 8.09
CA GLN A 467 -21.10 -21.17 8.18
C GLN A 467 -22.48 -21.07 7.51
N ILE A 468 -22.61 -21.57 6.27
CA ILE A 468 -23.90 -21.60 5.54
C ILE A 468 -24.98 -22.31 6.35
N TYR A 469 -24.70 -23.52 6.86
CA TYR A 469 -25.69 -24.31 7.60
C TYR A 469 -26.07 -23.69 8.96
N ASN A 470 -25.19 -22.89 9.55
CA ASN A 470 -25.41 -22.25 10.83
C ASN A 470 -25.96 -20.83 10.73
N SER A 471 -26.01 -20.24 9.53
CA SER A 471 -26.57 -18.91 9.29
C SER A 471 -28.03 -18.81 9.73
N ASP A 472 -28.37 -17.70 10.38
CA ASP A 472 -29.74 -17.43 10.81
C ASP A 472 -30.53 -16.70 9.73
N LEU A 473 -31.12 -17.47 8.81
CA LEU A 473 -31.78 -16.91 7.63
C LEU A 473 -33.09 -16.19 7.92
N ARG A 474 -33.58 -16.20 9.16
CA ARG A 474 -34.79 -15.46 9.55
C ARG A 474 -34.67 -13.96 9.28
N TYR A 475 -33.46 -13.43 9.31
CA TYR A 475 -33.18 -12.00 9.19
C TYR A 475 -32.51 -11.62 7.87
N PHE A 476 -32.33 -12.57 6.94
CA PHE A 476 -31.64 -12.33 5.68
C PHE A 476 -32.61 -11.84 4.61
N VAL A 477 -32.29 -10.72 3.97
CA VAL A 477 -32.85 -10.31 2.69
C VAL A 477 -32.11 -10.98 1.55
N LEU A 478 -32.86 -11.58 0.66
CA LEU A 478 -32.28 -12.34 -0.44
C LEU A 478 -32.51 -11.52 -1.72
N PHE A 479 -31.49 -10.77 -2.14
CA PHE A 479 -31.54 -9.88 -3.31
C PHE A 479 -31.33 -10.61 -4.65
N ASP A 480 -30.54 -11.69 -4.64
CA ASP A 480 -30.28 -12.55 -5.81
C ASP A 480 -30.76 -13.97 -5.50
N LEU A 481 -32.03 -14.04 -5.13
CA LEU A 481 -32.74 -15.26 -4.80
C LEU A 481 -32.59 -16.32 -5.92
N GLU A 482 -32.50 -15.89 -7.19
CA GLU A 482 -32.59 -16.79 -8.34
C GLU A 482 -31.30 -17.58 -8.45
N SER A 483 -30.18 -16.86 -8.42
CA SER A 483 -28.85 -17.45 -8.41
C SER A 483 -28.66 -18.32 -7.17
N LEU A 484 -29.12 -17.85 -6.01
CA LEU A 484 -29.01 -18.59 -4.76
C LEU A 484 -29.73 -19.94 -4.81
N VAL A 485 -31.00 -19.93 -5.18
CA VAL A 485 -31.80 -21.15 -5.14
C VAL A 485 -31.36 -22.10 -6.25
N ASN A 486 -31.07 -21.58 -7.45
CA ASN A 486 -30.53 -22.41 -8.54
C ASN A 486 -29.19 -23.05 -8.14
N TRP A 487 -28.35 -22.33 -7.39
CA TRP A 487 -27.10 -22.85 -6.86
C TRP A 487 -27.36 -24.00 -5.88
N PHE A 488 -28.13 -23.78 -4.81
CA PHE A 488 -28.45 -24.86 -3.84
C PHE A 488 -29.15 -26.04 -4.51
N TYR A 489 -30.05 -25.78 -5.46
CA TYR A 489 -30.72 -26.82 -6.21
C TYR A 489 -29.75 -27.71 -6.99
N LYS A 490 -28.77 -27.09 -7.65
CA LYS A 490 -27.77 -27.80 -8.47
C LYS A 490 -26.69 -28.46 -7.62
N GLU A 491 -26.31 -27.82 -6.53
CA GLU A 491 -25.05 -28.06 -5.84
C GLU A 491 -25.23 -28.69 -4.44
N ASP A 492 -26.32 -28.48 -3.68
CA ASP A 492 -26.52 -29.11 -2.36
C ASP A 492 -27.06 -30.54 -2.47
N PRO A 493 -26.23 -31.58 -2.27
CA PRO A 493 -26.65 -32.96 -2.41
C PRO A 493 -27.59 -33.41 -1.28
N SER A 494 -27.60 -32.69 -0.15
CA SER A 494 -28.37 -33.10 1.03
C SER A 494 -29.85 -32.76 0.92
N ASN A 495 -30.22 -31.74 0.12
CA ASN A 495 -31.55 -31.12 0.08
C ASN A 495 -32.11 -30.81 1.50
N LYS A 496 -31.21 -30.66 2.49
CA LYS A 496 -31.60 -30.39 3.87
C LYS A 496 -31.69 -28.91 4.12
N PHE A 497 -30.87 -28.09 3.46
CA PHE A 497 -30.88 -26.64 3.65
C PHE A 497 -32.00 -25.96 2.88
N PHE A 498 -32.30 -26.45 1.68
CA PHE A 498 -33.36 -25.96 0.80
C PHE A 498 -34.42 -27.05 0.60
N ARG A 499 -35.68 -26.74 0.89
CA ARG A 499 -36.78 -27.71 0.91
C ARG A 499 -38.04 -27.13 0.29
N THR A 500 -38.81 -27.95 -0.41
CA THR A 500 -40.12 -27.58 -0.96
C THR A 500 -41.27 -28.20 -0.20
N GLU A 501 -40.97 -29.18 0.65
CA GLU A 501 -41.90 -29.89 1.52
C GLU A 501 -41.37 -29.85 2.95
N PRO A 502 -42.26 -29.85 3.97
CA PRO A 502 -41.83 -29.75 5.34
C PRO A 502 -41.09 -31.01 5.79
N SER A 503 -39.92 -30.83 6.40
CA SER A 503 -39.05 -31.92 6.88
C SER A 503 -38.99 -32.05 8.41
N CYS A 504 -39.44 -31.02 9.13
CA CYS A 504 -39.39 -30.94 10.59
C CYS A 504 -40.56 -30.11 11.14
N ALA A 505 -40.76 -30.13 12.45
CA ALA A 505 -41.83 -29.39 13.11
C ALA A 505 -41.77 -27.87 12.82
N THR A 506 -40.57 -27.30 12.71
CA THR A 506 -40.40 -25.88 12.37
C THR A 506 -40.88 -25.56 10.96
N ASP A 507 -40.65 -26.46 9.99
CA ASP A 507 -41.14 -26.28 8.62
C ASP A 507 -42.68 -26.35 8.57
N SER A 508 -43.29 -27.26 9.34
CA SER A 508 -44.75 -27.35 9.46
C SER A 508 -45.34 -26.07 10.06
N LEU A 509 -44.72 -25.52 11.10
CA LEU A 509 -45.14 -24.25 11.71
C LEU A 509 -45.03 -23.08 10.71
N LEU A 510 -43.94 -23.01 9.95
CA LEU A 510 -43.75 -21.99 8.92
C LEU A 510 -44.83 -22.06 7.84
N LEU A 511 -45.28 -23.26 7.46
CA LEU A 511 -46.39 -23.44 6.52
C LEU A 511 -47.72 -23.01 7.10
N GLU A 512 -47.97 -23.26 8.39
CA GLU A 512 -49.16 -22.75 9.09
C GLU A 512 -49.19 -21.23 9.08
N TYR A 513 -48.06 -20.60 9.44
CA TYR A 513 -47.90 -19.15 9.37
C TYR A 513 -48.15 -18.63 7.96
N PHE A 514 -47.50 -19.20 6.94
CA PHE A 514 -47.73 -18.83 5.54
C PHE A 514 -49.21 -18.93 5.14
N ASN A 515 -49.92 -20.00 5.53
CA ASN A 515 -51.34 -20.16 5.24
C ASN A 515 -52.22 -19.09 5.90
N ILE A 516 -51.87 -18.64 7.11
CA ILE A 516 -52.53 -17.50 7.77
C ILE A 516 -52.35 -16.24 6.93
N VAL A 517 -51.12 -15.96 6.48
CA VAL A 517 -50.80 -14.78 5.68
C VAL A 517 -51.58 -14.71 4.38
N ILE A 518 -51.65 -15.83 3.65
CA ILE A 518 -52.36 -15.90 2.36
C ILE A 518 -53.85 -16.16 2.51
N GLN A 519 -54.38 -16.20 3.74
CA GLN A 519 -55.78 -16.51 4.05
C GLN A 519 -56.27 -17.83 3.43
N ASN A 520 -55.43 -18.87 3.47
CA ASN A 520 -55.64 -20.16 2.81
C ASN A 520 -55.83 -20.07 1.28
N GLY A 521 -55.25 -19.05 0.66
CA GLY A 521 -55.19 -18.90 -0.78
C GLY A 521 -54.44 -20.05 -1.49
N ALA A 522 -54.56 -20.11 -2.81
CA ALA A 522 -53.86 -21.09 -3.62
C ALA A 522 -52.36 -20.80 -3.64
N ALA A 523 -51.55 -21.84 -3.37
CA ALA A 523 -50.11 -21.82 -3.49
C ALA A 523 -49.58 -23.19 -3.91
N GLU A 524 -48.44 -23.22 -4.59
CA GLU A 524 -47.75 -24.45 -4.98
C GLU A 524 -46.31 -24.46 -4.44
N PRO A 525 -45.77 -25.64 -4.04
CA PRO A 525 -44.35 -25.77 -3.80
C PRO A 525 -43.57 -25.35 -5.05
N ALA A 526 -42.46 -24.65 -4.85
CA ALA A 526 -41.54 -24.29 -5.92
C ALA A 526 -41.10 -25.54 -6.72
N THR A 527 -41.22 -25.49 -8.06
CA THR A 527 -40.84 -26.60 -8.95
C THR A 527 -39.43 -26.42 -9.52
N ARG A 528 -38.78 -27.54 -9.89
CA ARG A 528 -37.36 -27.64 -10.25
C ARG A 528 -37.14 -27.73 -11.78
N PRO A 529 -36.24 -26.94 -12.41
CA PRO A 529 -35.58 -25.74 -11.88
C PRO A 529 -36.57 -24.59 -11.77
N LEU A 530 -36.27 -23.62 -10.91
CA LEU A 530 -37.14 -22.47 -10.71
C LEU A 530 -37.20 -21.61 -11.97
N SER A 531 -38.37 -21.52 -12.58
CA SER A 531 -38.60 -20.70 -13.77
C SER A 531 -39.07 -19.30 -13.37
N TRP A 532 -38.25 -18.53 -12.66
CA TRP A 532 -38.61 -17.21 -12.12
C TRP A 532 -38.77 -16.11 -13.16
N CYS A 533 -38.32 -16.37 -14.39
CA CYS A 533 -38.39 -15.43 -15.51
C CYS A 533 -39.02 -16.06 -16.76
N ASN A 534 -39.99 -16.98 -16.62
CA ASN A 534 -40.83 -17.28 -17.76
C ASN A 534 -41.83 -16.12 -17.90
N ARG A 535 -41.46 -15.10 -18.70
CA ARG A 535 -42.26 -13.92 -19.05
C ARG A 535 -43.51 -14.29 -19.88
N GLY A 536 -44.22 -15.33 -19.49
CA GLY A 536 -45.59 -15.57 -19.90
C GLY A 536 -46.52 -14.82 -18.95
N PHE A 537 -47.64 -14.32 -19.47
CA PHE A 537 -48.73 -13.76 -18.69
C PHE A 537 -49.34 -14.84 -17.78
N ARG A 538 -48.70 -15.13 -16.63
CA ARG A 538 -49.08 -16.20 -15.69
C ARG A 538 -49.36 -15.60 -14.32
N CYS A 539 -50.28 -16.23 -13.58
CA CYS A 539 -50.62 -15.85 -12.21
C CYS A 539 -50.28 -17.03 -11.30
N THR A 540 -49.25 -16.89 -10.47
CA THR A 540 -48.71 -18.00 -9.67
C THR A 540 -48.24 -17.54 -8.30
N ARG A 541 -48.51 -18.35 -7.27
CA ARG A 541 -47.93 -18.21 -5.94
C ARG A 541 -47.10 -19.44 -5.61
N GLN A 542 -45.78 -19.28 -5.48
CA GLN A 542 -44.84 -20.38 -5.22
C GLN A 542 -44.11 -20.18 -3.91
N TYR A 543 -43.83 -21.24 -3.14
CA TYR A 543 -43.09 -21.15 -1.88
C TYR A 543 -41.98 -22.20 -1.75
N PHE A 544 -41.01 -21.93 -0.88
CA PHE A 544 -40.00 -22.87 -0.43
C PHE A 544 -39.52 -22.53 0.99
N LEU A 545 -38.86 -23.49 1.63
CA LEU A 545 -38.27 -23.41 2.96
C LEU A 545 -36.75 -23.41 2.86
N ILE A 546 -36.08 -22.59 3.67
CA ILE A 546 -34.62 -22.49 3.72
C ILE A 546 -34.11 -22.43 5.16
N GLY A 547 -32.91 -22.94 5.42
CA GLY A 547 -32.27 -22.95 6.75
C GLY A 547 -32.47 -24.26 7.50
N LEU A 548 -31.98 -24.39 8.73
CA LEU A 548 -32.09 -25.63 9.52
C LEU A 548 -32.75 -25.40 10.89
N GLY A 549 -33.76 -26.21 11.19
CA GLY A 549 -34.47 -26.19 12.48
C GLY A 549 -35.00 -24.79 12.82
N PRO A 550 -34.73 -24.26 14.03
CA PRO A 550 -35.29 -22.98 14.50
C PRO A 550 -34.74 -21.74 13.79
N LYS A 551 -33.75 -21.90 12.90
CA LYS A 551 -33.19 -20.84 12.05
C LYS A 551 -33.80 -20.83 10.65
N SER A 552 -34.84 -21.65 10.43
CA SER A 552 -35.48 -21.74 9.12
C SER A 552 -36.44 -20.57 8.88
N ALA A 553 -36.59 -20.22 7.60
CA ALA A 553 -37.54 -19.26 7.08
C ALA A 553 -38.32 -19.86 5.89
N ILE A 554 -39.54 -19.39 5.68
CA ILE A 554 -40.33 -19.66 4.47
C ILE A 554 -40.29 -18.43 3.57
N ILE A 555 -40.04 -18.66 2.29
CA ILE A 555 -40.01 -17.62 1.27
C ILE A 555 -41.04 -17.98 0.23
N TRP A 556 -41.81 -16.98 -0.19
CA TRP A 556 -42.78 -17.15 -1.26
C TRP A 556 -42.78 -15.96 -2.21
N LEU A 557 -43.26 -16.24 -3.40
CA LEU A 557 -43.31 -15.33 -4.52
C LEU A 557 -44.71 -15.31 -5.07
N SER A 558 -45.23 -14.11 -5.30
CA SER A 558 -46.53 -13.85 -5.92
C SER A 558 -46.29 -13.13 -7.25
N GLN A 559 -46.66 -13.75 -8.38
CA GLN A 559 -46.53 -13.17 -9.70
C GLN A 559 -47.90 -13.01 -10.36
N TYR A 560 -48.18 -11.83 -10.91
CA TYR A 560 -49.39 -11.54 -11.68
C TYR A 560 -49.04 -10.78 -12.97
N GLY A 561 -48.96 -11.50 -14.09
CA GLY A 561 -48.52 -10.92 -15.35
C GLY A 561 -47.03 -10.56 -15.32
N VAL A 562 -46.72 -9.25 -15.35
CA VAL A 562 -45.34 -8.74 -15.26
C VAL A 562 -44.95 -8.30 -13.84
N GLU A 563 -45.93 -8.14 -12.96
CA GLU A 563 -45.70 -7.75 -11.56
C GLU A 563 -45.28 -8.97 -10.74
N LEU A 564 -44.31 -8.75 -9.84
CA LEU A 564 -43.66 -9.79 -9.06
C LEU A 564 -43.34 -9.26 -7.67
N ASP A 565 -43.75 -10.00 -6.64
CA ASP A 565 -43.47 -9.63 -5.26
C ASP A 565 -42.99 -10.84 -4.44
N VAL A 566 -42.04 -10.61 -3.54
CA VAL A 566 -41.30 -11.64 -2.82
C VAL A 566 -41.29 -11.35 -1.33
N HIS A 567 -41.64 -12.36 -0.54
CA HIS A 567 -41.84 -12.22 0.90
C HIS A 567 -41.15 -13.35 1.67
N THR A 568 -40.80 -13.07 2.91
CA THR A 568 -40.10 -13.99 3.82
C THR A 568 -40.73 -13.97 5.20
N LEU A 569 -40.74 -15.12 5.88
CA LEU A 569 -41.24 -15.26 7.24
C LEU A 569 -40.34 -16.19 8.06
N GLY A 570 -39.89 -15.70 9.21
CA GLY A 570 -39.08 -16.45 10.16
C GLY A 570 -39.90 -17.30 11.12
N SER A 571 -39.29 -18.35 11.66
CA SER A 571 -39.96 -19.31 12.56
C SER A 571 -40.11 -18.83 14.00
N ASP A 572 -39.64 -17.63 14.34
CA ASP A 572 -39.60 -17.09 15.69
C ASP A 572 -40.91 -16.43 16.14
N LYS A 573 -41.72 -15.94 15.21
CA LYS A 573 -42.94 -15.17 15.50
C LYS A 573 -44.06 -15.52 14.51
N GLU A 574 -45.28 -15.60 15.04
CA GLU A 574 -46.49 -15.68 14.23
C GLU A 574 -46.66 -14.38 13.41
N PRO A 575 -47.20 -14.43 12.18
CA PRO A 575 -47.51 -13.25 11.38
C PRO A 575 -48.41 -12.26 12.12
N SER A 576 -47.98 -11.00 12.20
CA SER A 576 -48.79 -9.92 12.78
C SER A 576 -49.88 -9.43 11.81
N GLU A 577 -50.96 -8.84 12.35
CA GLU A 577 -52.02 -8.23 11.53
C GLU A 577 -51.50 -7.17 10.56
N LEU A 578 -50.49 -6.39 10.97
CA LEU A 578 -49.84 -5.38 10.13
C LEU A 578 -49.17 -6.03 8.92
N GLN A 579 -48.47 -7.14 9.12
CA GLN A 579 -47.81 -7.88 8.06
C GLN A 579 -48.84 -8.47 7.08
N ILE A 580 -49.91 -9.09 7.58
CA ILE A 580 -51.00 -9.61 6.76
C ILE A 580 -51.63 -8.49 5.92
N SER A 581 -51.92 -7.34 6.52
CA SER A 581 -52.49 -6.18 5.82
C SER A 581 -51.53 -5.60 4.76
N GLN A 582 -50.22 -5.57 5.03
CA GLN A 582 -49.22 -5.13 4.06
C GLN A 582 -49.14 -6.06 2.84
N TYR A 583 -49.20 -7.38 3.06
CA TYR A 583 -49.24 -8.33 1.96
C TYR A 583 -50.50 -8.18 1.10
N GLN A 584 -51.67 -8.07 1.75
CA GLN A 584 -52.94 -7.84 1.04
C GLN A 584 -52.90 -6.58 0.18
N LYS A 585 -52.35 -5.49 0.72
CA LYS A 585 -52.18 -4.24 -0.03
C LYS A 585 -51.28 -4.44 -1.25
N SER A 586 -50.19 -5.19 -1.12
CA SER A 586 -49.30 -5.48 -2.24
C SER A 586 -50.01 -6.30 -3.33
N LEU A 587 -50.82 -7.30 -2.93
CA LEU A 587 -51.66 -8.06 -3.85
C LEU A 587 -52.67 -7.16 -4.59
N GLU A 588 -53.32 -6.23 -3.89
CA GLU A 588 -54.24 -5.26 -4.50
C GLU A 588 -53.53 -4.34 -5.51
N GLU A 589 -52.33 -3.84 -5.18
CA GLU A 589 -51.52 -2.99 -6.05
C GLU A 589 -51.09 -3.73 -7.34
N MET A 590 -50.85 -5.05 -7.27
CA MET A 590 -50.55 -5.91 -8.42
C MET A 590 -51.79 -6.32 -9.24
N GLY A 591 -53.01 -6.00 -8.78
CA GLY A 591 -54.25 -6.46 -9.41
C GLY A 591 -54.50 -7.97 -9.25
N TRP A 592 -54.01 -8.55 -8.15
CA TRP A 592 -54.09 -9.99 -7.87
C TRP A 592 -55.53 -10.51 -7.81
N ASN A 593 -55.77 -11.66 -8.44
CA ASN A 593 -57.04 -12.38 -8.37
C ASN A 593 -56.82 -13.84 -7.93
N GLU A 594 -57.32 -14.17 -6.74
CA GLU A 594 -57.16 -15.49 -6.13
C GLU A 594 -57.84 -16.62 -6.95
N GLU A 595 -58.95 -16.32 -7.64
CA GLU A 595 -59.63 -17.32 -8.49
C GLU A 595 -58.80 -17.69 -9.72
N ASP A 596 -58.13 -16.72 -10.33
CA ASP A 596 -57.32 -16.96 -11.53
C ASP A 596 -56.10 -17.83 -11.20
N VAL A 597 -55.49 -17.59 -10.03
CA VAL A 597 -54.39 -18.41 -9.50
C VAL A 597 -54.88 -19.82 -9.20
N ALA A 598 -56.01 -19.97 -8.49
CA ALA A 598 -56.59 -21.27 -8.18
C ALA A 598 -56.95 -22.09 -9.43
N ARG A 599 -57.47 -21.44 -10.49
CA ARG A 599 -57.74 -22.09 -11.79
C ARG A 599 -56.45 -22.56 -12.47
N GLN A 600 -55.41 -21.73 -12.51
CA GLN A 600 -54.12 -22.10 -13.11
C GLN A 600 -53.42 -23.22 -12.33
N THR A 601 -53.40 -23.17 -10.99
CA THR A 601 -52.82 -24.22 -10.16
C THR A 601 -53.54 -25.56 -10.32
N ARG A 602 -54.88 -25.56 -10.42
CA ARG A 602 -55.65 -26.79 -10.70
C ARG A 602 -55.34 -27.36 -12.08
N SER A 603 -55.28 -26.53 -13.12
CA SER A 603 -54.93 -26.96 -14.47
C SER A 603 -53.58 -27.67 -14.50
N ARG A 604 -52.55 -27.14 -13.82
CA ARG A 604 -51.20 -27.74 -13.76
C ARG A 604 -51.16 -29.09 -13.05
N ARG A 605 -51.88 -29.22 -11.92
CA ARG A 605 -51.98 -30.52 -11.21
C ARG A 605 -52.71 -31.59 -12.02
N THR A 606 -53.42 -31.20 -13.08
CA THR A 606 -54.13 -32.14 -13.97
C THR A 606 -53.28 -32.52 -15.20
N GLU A 607 -52.25 -31.73 -15.52
CA GLU A 607 -51.32 -31.95 -16.64
C GLU A 607 -50.02 -32.68 -16.24
N GLN A 608 -49.62 -32.62 -14.96
CA GLN A 608 -48.56 -33.45 -14.36
C GLN A 608 -49.11 -34.78 -13.88
#